data_AF-A0A9E1HTW8-F1
#
_entry.id   AF-A0A9E1HTW8-F1
#
_cell.length_a   1.000
_cell.length_b   1.000
_cell.length_c   1.000
_cell.angle_alpha   90.00
_cell.angle_beta   90.00
_cell.angle_gamma   90.00
#
_symmetry.space_group_name_H-M   'P 1'
#
loop_
_entity.id
_entity.type
_entity.pdbx_description
1 polymer ?
#
loop_
_entity_poly.entity_id
_entity_poly.type
_entity_poly.pdbx_seq_one_letter_code
_entity_poly.pdbx_strand_id
1 'polypeptide(L)'
;MTVEQLIGKVYNRLKDKDFSGTQGKLAIEVNLSGKITGVFYIEILNGVLSVMPYEYIDRDAAISITMTNFDKILTGKLNPQVAFAEGKLKIEGNVDKVLLLAELLKA
;
A
#
# COMPACT_ATOMS: atom_id res chain seq x y z
N MET A 1 -11.53 13.06 0.31
CA MET A 1 -10.27 12.59 -0.29
C MET A 1 -10.61 11.88 -1.58
N THR A 2 -9.98 12.22 -2.71
CA THR A 2 -10.08 11.47 -3.98
C THR A 2 -8.98 10.39 -4.03
N VAL A 3 -9.03 9.50 -5.04
CA VAL A 3 -7.94 8.54 -5.28
C VAL A 3 -6.62 9.26 -5.57
N GLU A 4 -6.65 10.35 -6.35
CA GLU A 4 -5.46 11.15 -6.65
C GLU A 4 -4.85 11.79 -5.39
N GLN A 5 -5.70 12.34 -4.52
CA GLN A 5 -5.26 12.88 -3.23
C GLN A 5 -4.65 11.80 -2.34
N LEU A 6 -5.21 10.58 -2.37
CA LEU A 6 -4.63 9.45 -1.65
C LEU A 6 -3.27 9.06 -2.21
N ILE A 7 -3.11 8.97 -3.53
CA ILE A 7 -1.84 8.67 -4.20
C ILE A 7 -0.77 9.69 -3.78
N GLY A 8 -1.10 10.99 -3.81
CA GLY A 8 -0.19 12.03 -3.34
C GLY A 8 0.17 11.89 -1.86
N LYS A 9 -0.79 11.48 -1.00
CA LYS A 9 -0.54 11.21 0.42
C LYS A 9 0.38 10.01 0.63
N VAL A 10 0.18 8.92 -0.11
CA VAL A 10 1.03 7.72 -0.08
C VAL A 10 2.44 8.05 -0.55
N TYR A 11 2.58 8.74 -1.69
CA TYR A 11 3.88 9.15 -2.23
C TYR A 11 4.66 10.00 -1.22
N ASN A 12 4.02 11.02 -0.64
CA ASN A 12 4.67 11.89 0.34
C ASN A 12 5.11 11.18 1.62
N ARG A 13 4.47 10.07 1.99
CA ARG A 13 4.87 9.27 3.16
C ARG A 13 6.06 8.37 2.89
N LEU A 14 6.24 7.97 1.64
CA LEU A 14 7.26 7.00 1.24
C LEU A 14 8.51 7.67 0.70
N LYS A 15 8.42 8.83 0.03
CA LYS A 15 9.51 9.43 -0.74
C LYS A 15 10.84 9.64 0.01
N ASP A 16 10.79 9.80 1.33
CA ASP A 16 11.96 10.05 2.19
C ASP A 16 12.28 8.85 3.11
N LYS A 17 11.64 7.69 2.90
CA LYS A 17 11.85 6.47 3.70
C LYS A 17 13.07 5.70 3.20
N ASP A 18 13.69 4.94 4.11
CA ASP A 18 14.72 3.98 3.74
C ASP A 18 14.10 2.74 3.09
N PHE A 19 14.60 2.40 1.90
CA PHE A 19 14.14 1.28 1.09
C PHE A 19 15.11 0.10 1.08
N SER A 20 16.20 0.13 1.85
CA SER A 20 17.18 -0.95 1.94
C SER A 20 16.55 -2.32 2.23
N GLY A 21 15.48 -2.35 3.04
CA GLY A 21 14.73 -3.55 3.40
C GLY A 21 13.92 -4.18 2.26
N THR A 22 13.75 -3.50 1.11
CA THR A 22 12.98 -4.03 -0.04
C THR A 22 13.76 -5.04 -0.89
N GLN A 23 15.05 -5.23 -0.62
CA GLN A 23 15.91 -6.17 -1.35
C GLN A 23 15.87 -5.97 -2.88
N GLY A 24 15.72 -4.72 -3.33
CA GLY A 24 15.75 -4.33 -4.73
C GLY A 24 14.38 -4.20 -5.42
N LYS A 25 13.33 -4.90 -4.94
CA LYS A 25 11.97 -4.76 -5.51
C LYS A 25 10.87 -4.98 -4.47
N LEU A 26 9.95 -4.04 -4.41
CA LEU A 26 8.63 -4.17 -3.78
C LEU A 26 7.59 -3.56 -4.71
N ALA A 27 6.64 -4.35 -5.21
CA ALA A 27 5.55 -3.87 -6.06
C ALA A 27 4.20 -4.37 -5.53
N ILE A 28 3.36 -3.47 -5.03
CA ILE A 28 2.08 -3.80 -4.39
C ILE A 28 0.96 -3.05 -5.10
N GLU A 29 -0.03 -3.79 -5.60
CA GLU A 29 -1.29 -3.21 -6.07
C GLU A 29 -2.26 -3.00 -4.90
N VAL A 30 -2.97 -1.87 -4.91
CA VAL A 30 -3.97 -1.52 -3.90
C VAL A 30 -5.34 -1.38 -4.57
N ASN A 31 -6.22 -2.33 -4.28
CA ASN A 31 -7.61 -2.34 -4.72
C ASN A 31 -8.50 -1.73 -3.62
N LEU A 32 -9.02 -0.54 -3.88
CA LEU A 32 -9.87 0.19 -2.95
C LEU A 32 -11.35 -0.11 -3.21
N SER A 33 -12.07 -0.31 -2.11
CA SER A 33 -13.53 -0.53 -2.10
C SER A 33 -14.26 0.40 -1.12
N GLY A 34 -15.59 0.40 -1.18
CA GLY A 34 -16.47 1.19 -0.32
C GLY A 34 -16.89 2.50 -0.97
N LYS A 35 -16.86 3.61 -0.21
CA LYS A 35 -17.32 4.93 -0.69
C LYS A 35 -16.47 5.51 -1.81
N ILE A 36 -15.18 5.16 -1.85
CA ILE A 36 -14.24 5.56 -2.89
C ILE A 36 -13.63 4.25 -3.38
N THR A 37 -13.84 3.99 -4.67
CA THR A 37 -13.29 2.83 -5.37
C THR A 37 -12.15 3.29 -6.26
N GLY A 38 -11.27 2.36 -6.61
CA GLY A 38 -10.17 2.62 -7.53
C GLY A 38 -9.02 1.65 -7.30
N VAL A 39 -8.08 1.67 -8.23
CA VAL A 39 -6.87 0.88 -8.17
C VAL A 39 -5.68 1.80 -8.39
N PHE A 40 -4.61 1.53 -7.66
CA PHE A 40 -3.32 2.16 -7.85
C PHE A 40 -2.23 1.19 -7.40
N TYR A 41 -1.01 1.39 -7.86
CA TYR A 41 0.13 0.59 -7.41
C TYR A 41 1.15 1.44 -6.68
N ILE A 42 1.94 0.77 -5.84
CA ILE A 42 3.11 1.30 -5.15
C ILE A 42 4.28 0.40 -5.53
N GLU A 43 5.29 0.97 -6.18
CA GLU A 43 6.52 0.28 -6.55
C GLU A 43 7.73 0.97 -5.94
N ILE A 44 8.64 0.17 -5.41
CA ILE A 44 9.99 0.53 -5.06
C ILE A 44 10.89 -0.41 -5.85
N LEU A 45 11.60 0.12 -6.83
CA LEU A 45 12.52 -0.64 -7.67
C LEU A 45 13.89 0.01 -7.62
N ASN A 46 14.88 -0.71 -7.10
CA ASN A 46 16.26 -0.21 -6.92
C ASN A 46 16.31 1.15 -6.20
N GLY A 47 15.47 1.33 -5.17
CA GLY A 47 15.38 2.56 -4.38
C GLY A 47 14.55 3.68 -5.01
N VAL A 48 13.99 3.49 -6.21
CA VAL A 48 13.12 4.47 -6.86
C VAL A 48 11.66 4.18 -6.52
N LEU A 49 10.98 5.18 -5.96
CA LEU A 49 9.55 5.11 -5.62
C LEU A 49 8.67 5.57 -6.80
N SER A 50 7.68 4.75 -7.14
CA SER A 50 6.59 5.06 -8.07
C SER A 50 5.23 4.78 -7.41
N VAL A 51 4.29 5.72 -7.53
CA VAL A 51 2.90 5.53 -7.09
C VAL A 51 1.97 6.08 -8.17
N MET A 52 1.19 5.23 -8.83
CA MET A 52 0.40 5.64 -10.01
C MET A 52 -0.99 5.00 -10.07
N PRO A 53 -1.97 5.66 -10.74
CA PRO A 53 -3.39 5.28 -10.74
C PRO A 53 -3.76 4.21 -11.79
N TYR A 54 -3.05 3.09 -11.85
CA TYR A 54 -3.38 1.98 -12.75
C TYR A 54 -2.98 0.61 -12.17
N GLU A 55 -3.48 -0.46 -12.79
CA GLU A 55 -3.13 -1.85 -12.47
C GLU A 55 -1.70 -2.17 -12.91
N TYR A 56 -0.98 -2.96 -12.10
CA TYR A 56 0.39 -3.36 -12.41
C TYR A 56 0.50 -4.87 -12.53
N ILE A 57 0.99 -5.33 -13.68
CA ILE A 57 1.01 -6.76 -14.01
C ILE A 57 2.13 -7.49 -13.25
N ASP A 58 3.30 -6.87 -13.06
CA ASP A 58 4.46 -7.48 -12.42
C ASP A 58 4.55 -7.18 -10.90
N ARG A 59 3.43 -7.41 -10.21
CA ARG A 59 3.29 -7.15 -8.76
C ARG A 59 3.75 -8.34 -7.91
N ASP A 60 4.35 -8.05 -6.77
CA ASP A 60 4.65 -9.04 -5.73
C ASP A 60 3.41 -9.47 -4.95
N ALA A 61 2.47 -8.55 -4.78
CA ALA A 61 1.19 -8.80 -4.13
C ALA A 61 0.12 -7.79 -4.59
N ALA A 62 -1.13 -8.17 -4.40
CA ALA A 62 -2.27 -7.26 -4.43
C ALA A 62 -2.96 -7.26 -3.07
N ILE A 63 -3.39 -6.08 -2.64
CA ILE A 63 -4.24 -5.94 -1.47
C ILE A 63 -5.63 -5.46 -1.85
N SER A 64 -6.64 -5.95 -1.14
CA SER A 64 -8.01 -5.42 -1.23
C SER A 64 -8.44 -4.88 0.14
N ILE A 65 -8.83 -3.61 0.17
CA ILE A 65 -9.13 -2.90 1.42
C ILE A 65 -10.14 -1.79 1.17
N THR A 66 -10.94 -1.44 2.18
CA THR A 66 -11.80 -0.24 2.09
C THR A 66 -10.97 1.02 2.25
N MET A 67 -11.35 2.11 1.58
CA MET A 67 -10.69 3.41 1.77
C MET A 67 -10.60 3.82 3.25
N THR A 68 -11.67 3.57 4.01
CA THR A 68 -11.72 3.88 5.46
C THR A 68 -10.66 3.11 6.24
N ASN A 69 -10.47 1.82 5.97
CA ASN A 69 -9.47 1.02 6.68
C ASN A 69 -8.05 1.37 6.22
N PHE A 70 -7.86 1.65 4.94
CA PHE A 70 -6.55 2.09 4.43
C PHE A 70 -6.12 3.41 5.07
N ASP A 71 -7.01 4.40 5.17
CA ASP A 71 -6.69 5.66 5.86
C ASP A 71 -6.40 5.47 7.36
N LYS A 72 -7.08 4.52 8.03
CA LYS A 72 -6.76 4.15 9.41
C LYS A 72 -5.37 3.52 9.54
N ILE A 73 -4.96 2.69 8.58
CA ILE A 73 -3.59 2.13 8.54
C ILE A 73 -2.58 3.26 8.37
N LEU A 74 -2.80 4.16 7.41
CA LEU A 74 -1.94 5.34 7.22
C LEU A 74 -1.86 6.17 8.51
N THR A 75 -2.98 6.42 9.18
CA THR A 75 -2.97 7.24 10.41
C THR A 75 -2.54 6.48 11.67
N GLY A 76 -2.10 5.23 11.56
CA GLY A 76 -1.70 4.39 12.70
C GLY A 76 -2.86 3.94 13.59
N LYS A 77 -4.11 4.23 13.22
CA LYS A 77 -5.34 3.89 13.95
C LYS A 77 -5.80 2.46 13.72
N LEU A 78 -5.23 1.76 12.75
CA LEU A 78 -5.49 0.34 12.48
C LEU A 78 -4.16 -0.36 12.21
N ASN A 79 -3.87 -1.40 12.98
CA ASN A 79 -2.71 -2.23 12.75
C ASN A 79 -2.94 -3.12 11.49
N PRO A 80 -2.01 -3.17 10.52
CA PRO A 80 -2.14 -3.97 9.30
C PRO A 80 -2.29 -5.47 9.54
N GLN A 81 -1.56 -6.03 10.50
CA GLN A 81 -1.62 -7.46 10.86
C GLN A 81 -2.99 -7.80 11.45
N VAL A 82 -3.52 -6.93 12.32
CA VAL A 82 -4.87 -7.07 12.87
C VAL A 82 -5.92 -6.96 11.76
N ALA A 83 -5.76 -5.98 10.85
CA ALA A 83 -6.67 -5.82 9.72
C ALA A 83 -6.69 -7.06 8.81
N PHE A 84 -5.53 -7.69 8.60
CA PHE A 84 -5.43 -8.93 7.82
C PHE A 84 -6.10 -10.10 8.54
N ALA A 85 -5.78 -10.31 9.82
CA ALA A 85 -6.38 -11.37 10.64
C ALA A 85 -7.90 -11.28 10.74
N GLU A 86 -8.46 -10.07 10.78
CA GLU A 86 -9.90 -9.81 10.83
C GLU A 86 -10.58 -9.76 9.44
N GLY A 87 -9.84 -10.00 8.36
CA GLY A 87 -10.35 -9.98 6.98
C GLY A 87 -10.71 -8.60 6.44
N LYS A 88 -10.31 -7.52 7.12
CA LYS A 88 -10.48 -6.11 6.71
C LYS A 88 -9.48 -5.68 5.63
N LEU A 89 -8.34 -6.35 5.59
CA LEU A 89 -7.30 -6.29 4.56
C LEU A 89 -7.21 -7.70 3.98
N LYS A 90 -7.39 -7.85 2.67
CA LYS A 90 -7.08 -9.12 1.98
C LYS A 90 -5.75 -8.97 1.26
N ILE A 91 -4.97 -10.04 1.24
CA ILE A 91 -3.66 -10.08 0.59
C ILE A 91 -3.65 -11.28 -0.36
N GLU A 92 -3.26 -11.03 -1.60
CA GLU A 92 -2.95 -12.04 -2.61
C GLU A 92 -1.47 -11.89 -2.98
N GLY A 93 -0.70 -12.99 -2.95
CA GLY A 93 0.74 -12.96 -3.21
C GLY A 93 1.59 -12.86 -1.95
N ASN A 94 2.68 -12.09 -1.99
CA ASN A 94 3.68 -12.05 -0.93
C ASN A 94 3.22 -11.20 0.28
N VAL A 95 2.85 -11.87 1.38
CA VAL A 95 2.40 -11.23 2.63
C VAL A 95 3.51 -10.41 3.30
N ASP A 96 4.75 -10.90 3.33
CA ASP A 96 5.87 -10.23 4.00
C ASP A 96 6.17 -8.87 3.36
N LYS A 97 6.10 -8.77 2.03
CA LYS A 97 6.25 -7.50 1.31
C LYS A 97 5.11 -6.52 1.58
N VAL A 98 3.88 -7.01 1.75
CA VAL A 98 2.74 -6.16 2.16
C VAL A 98 2.95 -5.62 3.58
N LEU A 99 3.40 -6.46 4.51
CA LEU A 99 3.68 -6.03 5.88
C LEU A 99 4.84 -5.03 5.93
N LEU A 100 5.91 -5.26 5.15
CA LEU A 100 7.01 -4.30 5.00
C LEU A 100 6.51 -2.95 4.48
N LEU A 101 5.68 -2.94 3.42
CA LEU A 101 5.06 -1.71 2.93
C LEU A 101 4.25 -1.02 4.03
N ALA A 102 3.49 -1.79 4.80
CA ALA A 102 2.65 -1.23 5.85
C ALA A 102 3.47 -0.60 6.98
N GLU A 103 4.64 -1.15 7.32
CA GLU A 103 5.62 -0.54 8.23
C GLU A 103 6.19 0.76 7.63
N LEU A 104 6.58 0.76 6.36
CA LEU A 104 7.09 1.96 5.67
C LEU A 104 6.06 3.11 5.64
N LEU A 105 4.77 2.77 5.57
CA LEU A 105 3.66 3.73 5.54
C LEU A 105 3.31 4.32 6.91
N LYS A 106 3.80 3.77 8.02
CA LYS A 106 3.57 4.34 9.36
C LYS A 106 4.17 5.74 9.45
N ALA A 107 3.40 6.62 10.09
CA ALA A 107 3.80 8.00 10.37
C ALA A 107 4.96 8.01 11.37
#